data_AF-A0A1E5Q6G4-F1
#
_entry.id   AF-A0A1E5Q6G4-F1
#
_cell.length_a   1.000
_cell.length_b   1.000
_cell.length_c   1.000
_cell.angle_alpha   90.00
_cell.angle_beta   90.00
_cell.angle_gamma   90.00
#
_symmetry.space_group_name_H-M   'P 1'
#
loop_
_entity.id
_entity.type
_entity.pdbx_description
1 polymer ?
#
loop_
_entity_poly.entity_id
_entity_poly.type
_entity_poly.pdbx_seq_one_letter_code
_entity_poly.pdbx_strand_id
1 'polypeptide(L)'
;MTELVFAPQLTPKTMLSMGVFGGGYFDEDHPPDDLPPDWFADAQLSTNGFDPSCNYFGVAAGQSRAVWLEKGWITPEDPLGWFQWYCRYTLGRRLVNVDAYQIKRWKAFGARHVPQVKKNCEPSDVFCRPRQRQALLQWAYDPLI
;
A
#
# COMPACT_ATOMS: atom_id res chain seq x y z
N MET A 1 3.41 -2.33 28.43
CA MET A 1 3.77 -2.35 26.99
C MET A 1 2.47 -2.30 26.21
N THR A 2 2.14 -1.15 25.62
CA THR A 2 0.93 -0.99 24.80
C THR A 2 1.08 -1.87 23.56
N GLU A 3 0.17 -2.83 23.39
CA GLU A 3 0.15 -3.71 22.22
C GLU A 3 -0.02 -2.86 20.95
N LEU A 4 0.93 -2.94 20.02
CA LEU A 4 0.84 -2.25 18.74
C LEU A 4 -0.18 -2.98 17.86
N VAL A 5 -1.46 -2.64 18.03
CA VAL A 5 -2.53 -3.21 17.19
C VAL A 5 -2.32 -2.78 15.74
N PHE A 6 -2.07 -3.74 14.86
CA PHE A 6 -2.01 -3.57 13.42
C PHE A 6 -2.90 -4.61 12.76
N ALA A 7 -4.03 -4.14 12.23
CA ALA A 7 -5.07 -4.97 11.64
C ALA A 7 -5.48 -4.39 10.28
N PRO A 8 -4.59 -4.48 9.26
CA PRO A 8 -4.92 -4.08 7.90
C PRO A 8 -6.08 -4.92 7.35
N GLN A 9 -6.89 -4.33 6.49
CA GLN A 9 -8.09 -4.96 5.93
C GLN A 9 -7.78 -5.79 4.67
N LEU A 10 -6.62 -5.54 4.06
CA LEU A 10 -6.17 -6.22 2.84
C LEU A 10 -4.80 -6.84 3.06
N THR A 11 -4.60 -8.07 2.57
CA THR A 11 -3.27 -8.68 2.54
C THR A 11 -2.45 -8.12 1.37
N PRO A 12 -1.12 -8.21 1.40
CA PRO A 12 -0.29 -7.81 0.25
C PRO A 12 -0.66 -8.56 -1.04
N LYS A 13 -0.96 -9.86 -0.96
CA LYS A 13 -1.44 -10.66 -2.09
C LYS A 13 -2.71 -10.06 -2.70
N THR A 14 -3.69 -9.71 -1.87
CA THR A 14 -4.93 -9.07 -2.32
C THR A 14 -4.67 -7.69 -2.92
N MET A 15 -3.77 -6.91 -2.33
CA MET A 15 -3.40 -5.59 -2.88
C MET A 15 -2.80 -5.73 -4.28
N LEU A 16 -1.88 -6.67 -4.47
CA LEU A 16 -1.28 -6.97 -5.78
C LEU A 16 -2.32 -7.41 -6.80
N SER A 17 -3.24 -8.30 -6.42
CA SER A 17 -4.28 -8.79 -7.33
C SER A 17 -5.32 -7.73 -7.71
N MET A 18 -5.62 -6.79 -6.80
CA MET A 18 -6.50 -5.67 -7.10
C MET A 18 -5.82 -4.59 -7.96
N GLY A 19 -4.50 -4.47 -7.85
CA GLY A 19 -3.72 -3.48 -8.59
C GLY A 19 -3.37 -2.25 -7.76
N VAL A 20 -2.08 -2.12 -7.49
CA VAL A 20 -1.49 -1.05 -6.68
C VAL A 20 -0.19 -0.52 -7.30
N PHE A 21 0.12 0.74 -7.00
CA PHE A 21 1.37 1.39 -7.40
C PHE A 21 1.65 1.31 -8.91
N GLY A 22 0.58 1.32 -9.71
CA GLY A 22 0.65 1.26 -11.16
C GLY A 22 1.31 -0.01 -11.70
N GLY A 23 1.27 -1.11 -10.94
CA GLY A 23 1.88 -2.39 -11.33
C GLY A 23 3.42 -2.40 -11.42
N GLY A 24 4.09 -1.27 -11.13
CA GLY A 24 5.54 -1.10 -11.25
C GLY A 24 6.20 -0.78 -9.91
N TYR A 25 5.78 -1.47 -8.83
CA TYR A 25 6.34 -1.23 -7.49
C TYR A 25 7.75 -1.81 -7.31
N PHE A 26 7.97 -3.00 -7.85
CA PHE A 26 9.27 -3.66 -7.87
C PHE A 26 9.96 -3.32 -9.19
N ASP A 27 11.26 -3.04 -9.13
CA ASP A 27 12.09 -2.70 -10.28
C ASP A 27 13.28 -3.68 -10.37
N GLU A 28 14.08 -3.58 -11.44
CA GLU A 28 15.23 -4.47 -11.67
C GLU A 28 16.25 -4.42 -10.53
N ASP A 29 16.38 -3.27 -9.85
CA ASP A 29 17.29 -3.09 -8.72
C ASP A 29 16.71 -3.66 -7.40
N HIS A 30 15.40 -3.89 -7.33
CA HIS A 30 14.68 -4.35 -6.14
C HIS A 30 13.64 -5.44 -6.49
N PRO A 31 14.08 -6.62 -6.97
CA PRO A 31 13.18 -7.70 -7.29
C PRO A 31 12.49 -8.26 -6.02
N PRO A 32 11.26 -8.79 -6.13
CA PRO A 32 10.51 -9.35 -5.01
C PRO A 32 10.94 -10.79 -4.66
N ASP A 33 12.23 -11.10 -4.70
CA ASP A 33 12.76 -12.48 -4.56
C ASP A 33 12.48 -13.10 -3.18
N ASP A 34 12.20 -12.28 -2.18
CA ASP A 34 11.85 -12.68 -0.81
C ASP A 34 10.34 -12.83 -0.58
N LEU A 35 9.53 -12.65 -1.62
CA LEU A 35 8.07 -12.75 -1.56
C LEU A 35 7.57 -14.06 -2.21
N PRO A 36 6.48 -14.66 -1.69
CA PRO A 36 5.93 -15.89 -2.27
C PRO A 36 5.53 -15.71 -3.74
N PRO A 37 5.98 -16.59 -4.66
CA PRO A 37 5.64 -16.48 -6.08
C PRO A 37 4.14 -16.51 -6.36
N ASP A 38 3.36 -17.21 -5.52
CA ASP A 38 1.90 -17.30 -5.66
C ASP A 38 1.18 -15.97 -5.40
N TRP A 39 1.85 -14.98 -4.80
CA TRP A 39 1.29 -13.62 -4.66
C TRP A 39 1.20 -12.90 -6.00
N PHE A 40 1.99 -13.34 -6.99
CA PHE A 40 2.10 -12.69 -8.30
C PHE A 40 1.29 -13.37 -9.39
N ALA A 41 0.64 -14.50 -9.11
CA ALA A 41 -0.14 -15.26 -10.09
C ALA A 41 -1.29 -14.44 -10.71
N ASP A 42 -1.99 -13.65 -9.89
CA ASP A 42 -3.12 -12.79 -10.30
C ASP A 42 -2.79 -11.29 -10.18
N ALA A 43 -1.52 -10.94 -9.95
CA ALA A 43 -1.11 -9.57 -9.70
C ALA A 43 -1.26 -8.69 -10.94
N GLN A 44 -1.78 -7.47 -10.76
CA GLN A 44 -1.82 -6.46 -11.82
C GLN A 44 -0.46 -5.78 -11.93
N LEU A 45 0.45 -6.38 -12.70
CA LEU A 45 1.80 -5.88 -12.93
C LEU A 45 1.91 -5.17 -14.27
N SER A 46 2.76 -4.14 -14.32
CA SER A 46 3.11 -3.44 -15.54
C SER A 46 4.47 -3.92 -16.05
N THR A 47 4.61 -4.06 -17.37
CA THR A 47 5.86 -4.49 -18.00
C THR A 47 6.83 -3.34 -18.24
N ASN A 48 6.35 -2.09 -18.22
CA ASN A 48 7.12 -0.90 -18.64
C ASN A 48 7.22 0.16 -17.53
N GLY A 49 7.22 -0.26 -16.27
CA GLY A 49 7.26 0.63 -15.11
C GLY A 49 5.87 1.12 -14.68
N PHE A 50 5.79 2.28 -14.02
CA PHE A 50 4.52 2.75 -13.45
C PHE A 50 3.46 3.04 -14.53
N ASP A 51 2.34 2.30 -14.48
CA ASP A 51 1.16 2.53 -15.30
C ASP A 51 -0.12 2.63 -14.43
N PRO A 52 -0.75 3.82 -14.31
CA PRO A 52 -2.02 3.98 -13.60
C PRO A 52 -3.14 3.05 -14.04
N SER A 53 -3.12 2.53 -15.27
CA SER A 53 -4.15 1.61 -15.78
C SER A 53 -4.15 0.26 -15.05
N CYS A 54 -3.00 -0.15 -14.48
CA CYS A 54 -2.88 -1.35 -13.66
C CYS A 54 -3.42 -1.17 -12.23
N ASN A 55 -3.79 0.06 -11.82
CA ASN A 55 -4.42 0.28 -10.52
C ASN A 55 -5.91 -0.05 -10.59
N TYR A 56 -6.49 -0.54 -9.48
CA TYR A 56 -7.92 -0.86 -9.39
C TYR A 56 -8.83 0.29 -9.88
N PHE A 57 -8.53 1.54 -9.49
CA PHE A 57 -9.32 2.71 -9.89
C PHE A 57 -8.79 3.41 -11.16
N GLY A 58 -7.80 2.84 -11.86
CA GLY A 58 -7.25 3.39 -13.10
C GLY A 58 -6.57 4.76 -12.95
N VAL A 59 -6.22 5.19 -11.73
CA VAL A 59 -5.66 6.51 -11.43
C VAL A 59 -4.40 6.43 -10.60
N ALA A 60 -3.50 7.40 -10.77
CA ALA A 60 -2.32 7.55 -9.93
C ALA A 60 -2.70 8.05 -8.52
N ALA A 61 -2.12 7.43 -7.51
CA ALA A 61 -2.32 7.80 -6.11
C ALA A 61 -1.03 7.64 -5.29
N GLY A 62 -0.92 8.44 -4.23
CA GLY A 62 0.27 8.52 -3.39
C GLY A 62 1.29 9.58 -3.84
N GLN A 63 2.44 9.55 -3.19
CA GLN A 63 3.63 10.37 -3.47
C GLN A 63 4.74 9.44 -4.01
N SER A 64 5.65 9.97 -4.83
CA SER A 64 6.75 9.20 -5.42
C SER A 64 7.77 8.74 -4.39
N ARG A 65 8.54 7.68 -4.69
CA ARG A 65 9.64 7.18 -3.82
C ARG A 65 10.62 8.31 -3.43
N ALA A 66 10.93 9.21 -4.36
CA ALA A 66 11.79 10.37 -4.11
C ALA A 66 11.26 11.28 -2.99
N VAL A 67 9.95 11.57 -3.00
CA VAL A 67 9.33 12.38 -1.94
C VAL A 67 9.33 11.63 -0.61
N TRP A 68 9.17 10.31 -0.62
CA TRP A 68 9.26 9.51 0.61
C TRP A 68 10.68 9.52 1.18
N LEU A 69 11.70 9.45 0.33
CA LEU A 69 13.11 9.59 0.75
C LEU A 69 13.37 10.96 1.36
N GLU A 70 12.96 12.03 0.68
CA GLU A 70 13.12 13.42 1.16
C GLU A 70 12.45 13.63 2.52
N LYS A 71 11.29 12.99 2.75
CA LYS A 71 10.55 13.09 4.02
C LYS A 71 11.06 12.15 5.11
N GLY A 72 12.10 11.34 4.85
CA GLY A 72 12.61 10.36 5.82
C GLY A 72 11.61 9.25 6.14
N TRP A 73 10.75 8.91 5.17
CA TRP A 73 9.69 7.93 5.33
C TRP A 73 10.06 6.52 4.87
N ILE A 74 11.25 6.36 4.32
CA ILE A 74 11.86 5.08 3.94
C ILE A 74 12.88 4.72 5.01
N THR A 75 12.86 3.45 5.42
CA THR A 75 13.82 2.90 6.39
C THR A 75 14.87 2.09 5.63
N PRO A 76 16.13 2.01 6.10
CA PRO A 76 17.19 1.26 5.42
C PRO A 76 16.83 -0.22 5.18
N GLU A 77 16.03 -0.81 6.07
CA GLU A 77 15.60 -2.19 5.98
C GLU A 77 14.58 -2.44 4.85
N ASP A 78 13.90 -1.40 4.37
CA ASP A 78 12.84 -1.48 3.36
C ASP A 78 12.97 -0.31 2.36
N PRO A 79 13.93 -0.38 1.42
CA PRO A 79 14.24 0.72 0.48
C PRO A 79 13.10 1.11 -0.47
N LEU A 80 12.12 0.23 -0.71
CA LEU A 80 10.91 0.56 -1.46
C LEU A 80 9.80 1.16 -0.56
N GLY A 81 10.02 1.21 0.76
CA GLY A 81 9.15 1.86 1.74
C GLY A 81 8.01 0.98 2.26
N TRP A 82 6.85 1.60 2.46
CA TRP A 82 5.70 1.03 3.19
C TRP A 82 5.28 -0.36 2.73
N PHE A 83 5.11 -0.57 1.41
CA PHE A 83 4.52 -1.81 0.93
C PHE A 83 5.50 -2.98 1.04
N GLN A 84 6.80 -2.78 0.77
CA GLN A 84 7.83 -3.77 1.06
C GLN A 84 7.92 -4.12 2.54
N TRP A 85 7.88 -3.10 3.44
CA TRP A 85 7.80 -3.36 4.88
C TRP A 85 6.59 -4.23 5.21
N TYR A 86 5.42 -3.90 4.66
CA TYR A 86 4.17 -4.59 4.94
C TYR A 86 4.18 -6.05 4.42
N CYS A 87 4.74 -6.29 3.23
CA CYS A 87 4.95 -7.63 2.69
C CYS A 87 5.74 -8.49 3.67
N ARG A 88 6.91 -8.03 4.10
CA ARG A 88 7.79 -8.78 5.00
C ARG A 88 7.22 -8.91 6.41
N TYR A 89 6.52 -7.89 6.90
CA TYR A 89 5.80 -7.94 8.17
C TYR A 89 4.73 -9.05 8.12
N THR A 90 3.99 -9.16 7.01
CA THR A 90 2.99 -10.22 6.81
C THR A 90 3.62 -11.61 6.84
N LEU A 91 4.83 -11.76 6.30
CA LEU A 91 5.61 -13.01 6.34
C LEU A 91 6.28 -13.30 7.69
N GLY A 92 6.08 -12.46 8.70
CA GLY A 92 6.55 -12.71 10.07
C GLY A 92 7.80 -11.94 10.49
N ARG A 93 8.43 -11.14 9.61
CA ARG A 93 9.56 -10.27 10.01
C ARG A 93 9.07 -9.23 11.03
N ARG A 94 9.85 -9.00 12.09
CA ARG A 94 9.56 -8.00 13.13
C ARG A 94 10.78 -7.12 13.38
N LEU A 95 10.56 -5.81 13.39
CA LEU A 95 11.57 -4.79 13.65
C LEU A 95 10.95 -3.72 14.55
N VAL A 96 11.15 -3.84 15.87
CA VAL A 96 10.37 -3.10 16.90
C VAL A 96 10.16 -1.62 16.57
N ASN A 97 11.23 -0.90 16.22
CA ASN A 97 11.16 0.54 15.95
C ASN A 97 10.51 0.86 14.59
N VAL A 98 10.81 0.07 13.56
CA VAL A 98 10.24 0.24 12.21
C VAL A 98 8.76 -0.11 12.22
N ASP A 99 8.38 -1.20 12.89
CA ASP A 99 7.00 -1.65 13.02
C ASP A 99 6.16 -0.58 13.73
N ALA A 100 6.63 -0.07 14.87
CA ALA A 100 5.95 1.00 15.59
C ALA A 100 5.74 2.25 14.71
N TYR A 101 6.76 2.62 13.93
CA TYR A 101 6.72 3.76 13.04
C TYR A 101 5.71 3.58 11.89
N GLN A 102 5.78 2.46 11.18
CA GLN A 102 4.91 2.17 10.03
C GLN A 102 3.46 1.99 10.47
N ILE A 103 3.21 1.29 11.58
CA ILE A 103 1.87 1.12 12.16
C ILE A 103 1.27 2.48 12.56
N LYS A 104 2.08 3.38 13.14
CA LYS A 104 1.63 4.75 13.48
C LYS A 104 1.22 5.53 12.24
N ARG A 105 1.99 5.46 11.15
CA ARG A 105 1.66 6.13 9.88
C ARG A 105 0.40 5.56 9.25
N TRP A 106 0.27 4.24 9.24
CA TRP A 106 -0.93 3.55 8.78
C TRP A 106 -2.19 4.02 9.51
N LYS A 107 -2.17 3.99 10.86
CA LYS A 107 -3.29 4.49 11.68
C LYS A 107 -3.65 5.94 11.37
N ALA A 108 -2.64 6.82 11.27
CA ALA A 108 -2.86 8.22 10.96
C ALA A 108 -3.47 8.43 9.57
N PHE A 109 -3.04 7.64 8.59
CA PHE A 109 -3.59 7.67 7.23
C PHE A 109 -5.07 7.26 7.22
N GLY A 110 -5.40 6.11 7.80
CA GLY A 110 -6.77 5.60 7.86
C GLY A 110 -7.73 6.52 8.61
N ALA A 111 -7.33 6.99 9.78
CA ALA A 111 -8.13 7.90 10.61
C ALA A 111 -8.50 9.20 9.87
N ARG A 112 -7.67 9.63 8.91
CA ARG A 112 -7.95 10.79 8.07
C ARG A 112 -8.80 10.45 6.85
N HIS A 113 -8.44 9.40 6.11
CA HIS A 113 -8.99 9.19 4.77
C HIS A 113 -10.25 8.34 4.73
N VAL A 114 -10.41 7.36 5.63
CA VAL A 114 -11.61 6.53 5.68
C VAL A 114 -12.87 7.36 5.98
N PRO A 115 -12.89 8.24 7.00
CA PRO A 115 -14.07 9.07 7.27
C PRO A 115 -14.36 10.09 6.16
N GLN A 116 -13.32 10.58 5.48
CA GLN A 116 -13.48 11.50 4.36
C GLN A 116 -14.20 10.85 3.17
N VAL A 117 -13.93 9.59 2.87
CA VAL A 117 -14.69 8.87 1.84
C VAL A 117 -16.13 8.68 2.29
N LYS A 118 -16.35 8.12 3.49
CA LYS A 118 -17.70 7.87 4.03
C LYS A 118 -18.58 9.11 4.13
N LYS A 119 -17.99 10.28 4.42
CA LYS A 119 -18.73 11.55 4.54
C LYS A 119 -19.10 12.16 3.19
N ASN A 120 -18.28 11.95 2.16
CA ASN A 120 -18.36 12.70 0.91
C ASN A 120 -18.74 11.84 -0.30
N CYS A 121 -19.02 10.55 -0.12
CA CYS A 121 -19.41 9.62 -1.16
C CYS A 121 -20.68 8.89 -0.74
N GLU A 122 -21.57 8.66 -1.71
CA GLU A 122 -22.77 7.86 -1.48
C GLU A 122 -22.40 6.38 -1.26
N PRO A 123 -23.12 5.66 -0.39
CA PRO A 123 -22.95 4.22 -0.26
C PRO A 123 -23.10 3.53 -1.63
N SER A 124 -22.17 2.64 -1.97
CA SER A 124 -22.08 1.94 -3.26
C SER A 124 -21.53 2.74 -4.45
N ASP A 125 -21.30 4.06 -4.34
CA ASP A 125 -20.53 4.79 -5.34
C ASP A 125 -19.03 4.60 -5.11
N VAL A 126 -18.54 3.48 -5.63
CA VAL A 126 -17.12 3.08 -5.54
C VAL A 126 -16.21 3.94 -6.41
N PHE A 127 -16.76 4.72 -7.35
CA PHE A 127 -15.97 5.60 -8.22
C PHE A 127 -15.91 7.05 -7.72
N CYS A 128 -16.68 7.42 -6.69
CA CYS A 128 -16.48 8.66 -5.96
C CYS A 128 -15.07 8.71 -5.33
N ARG A 129 -14.34 9.81 -5.57
CA ARG A 129 -12.97 10.07 -5.06
C ARG A 129 -11.99 8.92 -5.36
N PRO A 130 -11.83 8.54 -6.65
CA PRO A 130 -11.08 7.33 -7.02
C PRO A 130 -9.61 7.40 -6.59
N ARG A 131 -8.99 8.59 -6.66
CA ARG A 131 -7.61 8.80 -6.19
C ARG A 131 -7.44 8.53 -4.68
N GLN A 132 -8.43 8.92 -3.88
CA GLN A 132 -8.38 8.71 -2.43
C GLN A 132 -8.63 7.24 -2.07
N ARG A 133 -9.56 6.58 -2.78
CA ARG A 133 -9.80 5.14 -2.65
C ARG A 133 -8.60 4.31 -3.10
N GLN A 134 -7.94 4.67 -4.20
CA GLN A 134 -6.68 4.03 -4.61
C GLN A 134 -5.59 4.20 -3.55
N ALA A 135 -5.50 5.36 -2.91
CA ALA A 135 -4.56 5.58 -1.82
C ALA A 135 -4.91 4.73 -0.58
N LEU A 136 -6.20 4.54 -0.24
CA LEU A 136 -6.63 3.63 0.81
C LEU A 136 -6.22 2.19 0.52
N LEU A 137 -6.45 1.72 -0.71
CA LEU A 137 -6.00 0.41 -1.18
C LEU A 137 -4.49 0.23 -1.00
N GLN A 138 -3.68 1.21 -1.43
CA GLN A 138 -2.22 1.21 -1.27
C GLN A 138 -1.75 1.21 0.21
N TRP A 139 -2.61 1.65 1.13
CA TRP A 139 -2.38 1.62 2.58
C TRP A 139 -3.08 0.43 3.27
N ALA A 140 -3.49 -0.58 2.51
CA ALA A 140 -4.14 -1.80 3.03
C ALA A 140 -5.46 -1.55 3.79
N TYR A 141 -6.15 -0.46 3.49
CA TYR A 141 -7.53 -0.22 3.90
C TYR A 141 -8.48 -0.69 2.79
N ASP A 142 -9.69 -1.09 3.17
CA ASP A 142 -10.76 -1.41 2.23
C ASP A 142 -11.12 -0.14 1.43
N PRO A 143 -10.92 -0.12 0.11
CA PRO A 143 -11.21 1.05 -0.70
C PRO A 143 -12.67 1.10 -1.16
N LEU A 144 -13.49 0.08 -0.88
CA LEU A 144 -14.89 -0.04 -1.33
C LEU A 144 -15.91 0.36 -0.26
N ILE A 145 -15.42 0.95 0.84
CA ILE A 145 -16.19 1.52 1.97
C ILE A 145 -17.14 2.65 1.61
#